data_AF-A0A1B6J403-F1
#
_entry.id   AF-A0A1B6J403-F1
#
_cell.length_a   1.000
_cell.length_b   1.000
_cell.length_c   1.000
_cell.angle_alpha   90.00
_cell.angle_beta   90.00
_cell.angle_gamma   90.00
#
_symmetry.space_group_name_H-M   'P 1'
#
loop_
_entity.id
_entity.type
_entity.pdbx_description
1 polymer ?
#
loop_
_entity_poly.entity_id
_entity_poly.type
_entity_poly.pdbx_seq_one_letter_code
_entity_poly.pdbx_strand_id
1 'polypeptide(L)'
;VDISDLVSSKLASKDNHSYSVVGHIYKNEIENICTCGCRERLVIGSNIASEIRARIREELGMTCCAGVGHNKLLAKLVGSTHKPDQQTIVFPCSATLLV
;
A
#
# COMPACT_ATOMS: atom_id res chain seq x y z
N VAL A 1 -7.04 -5.49 6.61
CA VAL A 1 -6.92 -6.84 6.01
C VAL A 1 -5.46 -7.20 6.00
N ASP A 2 -5.10 -8.43 6.38
CA ASP A 2 -3.74 -8.92 6.19
C ASP A 2 -3.64 -9.52 4.78
N ILE A 3 -2.63 -9.10 4.02
CA ILE A 3 -2.43 -9.49 2.61
C ILE A 3 -1.05 -10.12 2.39
N SER A 4 -0.35 -10.50 3.47
CA SER A 4 1.04 -10.96 3.41
C SER A 4 1.21 -12.20 2.51
N ASP A 5 0.27 -13.15 2.58
CA ASP A 5 0.28 -14.34 1.73
C ASP A 5 0.05 -13.99 0.25
N LEU A 6 -0.91 -13.11 -0.04
CA LEU A 6 -1.21 -12.67 -1.41
C LEU A 6 -0.02 -11.95 -2.05
N VAL A 7 0.68 -11.12 -1.28
CA VAL A 7 1.91 -10.45 -1.73
C VAL A 7 3.00 -11.49 -2.01
N SER A 8 3.13 -12.50 -1.15
CA SER A 8 4.14 -13.56 -1.32
C SER A 8 3.86 -14.41 -2.57
N SER A 9 2.59 -14.73 -2.83
CA SER A 9 2.17 -15.40 -4.07
C SER A 9 2.51 -14.55 -5.31
N LYS A 10 2.18 -13.25 -5.30
CA LYS A 10 2.49 -12.34 -6.42
C LYS A 10 3.99 -12.15 -6.65
N LEU A 11 4.82 -12.19 -5.60
CA LEU A 11 6.29 -12.17 -5.72
C LEU A 11 6.84 -13.46 -6.33
N ALA A 12 6.28 -14.62 -5.95
CA ALA A 12 6.74 -15.92 -6.44
C ALA A 12 6.42 -16.13 -7.93
N SER A 13 5.34 -15.54 -8.43
CA SER A 13 4.87 -15.72 -9.82
C SER A 13 5.81 -15.17 -10.89
N LYS A 14 6.87 -14.41 -10.57
CA LYS A 14 7.87 -13.87 -11.53
C LYS A 14 7.27 -13.35 -12.85
N ASP A 15 6.07 -12.80 -12.82
CA ASP A 15 5.60 -11.98 -13.93
C ASP A 15 6.58 -10.81 -14.02
N ASN A 16 7.13 -10.52 -15.20
CA ASN A 16 8.01 -9.36 -15.46
C ASN A 16 7.31 -8.00 -15.26
N HIS A 17 6.24 -7.96 -14.47
CA HIS A 17 5.49 -6.77 -14.15
C HIS A 17 6.27 -5.94 -13.14
N SER A 18 6.84 -4.84 -13.62
CA SER A 18 7.36 -3.79 -12.76
C SER A 18 6.18 -3.16 -12.01
N TYR A 19 6.02 -3.50 -10.73
CA TYR A 19 5.01 -2.86 -9.90
C TYR A 19 5.47 -1.44 -9.53
N SER A 20 4.64 -0.46 -9.84
CA SER A 20 4.80 0.91 -9.36
C SER A 20 3.90 1.14 -8.15
N VAL A 21 4.20 2.17 -7.36
CA VAL A 21 3.34 2.57 -6.25
C VAL A 21 2.03 3.12 -6.80
N VAL A 22 0.91 2.62 -6.29
CA VAL A 22 -0.41 3.17 -6.57
C VAL A 22 -0.85 4.06 -5.41
N GLY A 23 -1.21 5.31 -5.71
CA GLY A 23 -1.59 6.32 -4.73
C GLY A 23 -0.39 7.10 -4.16
N HIS A 24 -0.56 7.62 -2.95
CA HIS A 24 0.39 8.56 -2.34
C HIS A 24 1.44 7.87 -1.48
N ILE A 25 2.69 8.30 -1.57
CA ILE A 25 3.74 7.91 -0.61
C ILE A 25 3.73 8.90 0.55
N TYR A 26 3.58 8.42 1.77
CA TYR A 26 3.62 9.26 2.96
C TYR A 26 4.95 10.03 3.04
N LYS A 27 4.87 11.37 3.10
CA LYS A 27 6.00 12.32 3.12
C LYS A 27 6.99 12.24 1.94
N ASN A 28 6.64 11.51 0.88
CA ASN A 28 7.39 11.46 -0.39
C ASN A 28 8.90 11.17 -0.25
N GLU A 29 9.31 10.44 0.79
CA GLU A 29 10.72 10.06 0.98
C GLU A 29 11.07 8.88 0.08
N ILE A 30 11.66 9.19 -1.07
CA ILE A 30 12.00 8.19 -2.10
C ILE A 30 13.29 7.45 -1.75
N GLU A 31 14.20 8.04 -0.97
CA GLU A 31 15.62 7.71 -0.92
C GLU A 31 16.04 6.68 0.14
N ASN A 32 15.22 5.67 0.41
CA ASN A 32 15.64 4.58 1.27
C ASN A 32 15.60 3.24 0.52
N ILE A 33 16.80 2.76 0.17
CA ILE A 33 17.04 1.44 -0.40
C ILE A 33 17.12 0.45 0.76
N CYS A 34 16.03 -0.29 1.02
CA CYS A 34 16.11 -1.47 1.88
C CYS A 34 16.47 -2.70 1.03
N THR A 35 17.51 -3.42 1.43
CA THR A 35 17.89 -4.71 0.85
C THR A 35 16.95 -5.86 1.27
N CYS A 36 16.07 -5.61 2.23
CA CYS A 36 15.15 -6.59 2.83
C CYS A 36 13.90 -6.92 2.00
N GLY A 37 13.69 -6.28 0.84
CA GLY A 37 12.51 -6.45 -0.02
C GLY A 37 11.19 -5.87 0.55
N CYS A 38 11.23 -5.13 1.67
CA CYS A 38 10.00 -4.57 2.27
C CYS A 38 9.32 -3.54 1.37
N ARG A 39 10.10 -2.78 0.59
CA ARG A 39 9.59 -1.78 -0.34
C ARG A 39 8.74 -2.43 -1.42
N GLU A 40 9.27 -3.46 -2.07
CA GLU A 40 8.57 -4.22 -3.10
C GLU A 40 7.26 -4.86 -2.57
N ARG A 41 7.32 -5.48 -1.39
CA ARG A 41 6.12 -6.04 -0.72
C ARG A 41 5.03 -4.99 -0.51
N LEU A 42 5.39 -3.81 -0.01
CA LEU A 42 4.43 -2.74 0.23
C LEU A 42 3.93 -2.12 -1.09
N VAL A 43 4.77 -2.01 -2.12
CA VAL A 43 4.37 -1.57 -3.46
C VAL A 43 3.31 -2.52 -4.05
N ILE A 44 3.51 -3.83 -3.97
CA ILE A 44 2.50 -4.82 -4.37
C ILE A 44 1.24 -4.67 -3.51
N GLY A 45 1.40 -4.45 -2.20
CA GLY A 45 0.28 -4.16 -1.31
C GLY A 45 -0.56 -2.94 -1.72
N SER A 46 0.07 -1.89 -2.26
CA SER A 46 -0.63 -0.72 -2.80
C SER A 46 -1.46 -1.05 -4.04
N ASN A 47 -0.98 -1.95 -4.90
CA ASN A 47 -1.71 -2.42 -6.07
C ASN A 47 -2.94 -3.24 -5.65
N ILE A 48 -2.75 -4.17 -4.71
CA ILE A 48 -3.86 -4.96 -4.13
C ILE A 48 -4.91 -4.04 -3.49
N ALA A 49 -4.48 -3.03 -2.73
CA ALA A 49 -5.41 -2.07 -2.12
C ALA A 49 -6.22 -1.30 -3.18
N SER A 50 -5.60 -0.92 -4.30
CA SER A 50 -6.29 -0.26 -5.42
C SER A 50 -7.31 -1.18 -6.07
N GLU A 51 -6.96 -2.45 -6.28
CA GLU A 51 -7.89 -3.46 -6.84
C GLU A 51 -9.11 -3.65 -5.94
N ILE A 52 -8.90 -3.76 -4.62
CA ILE A 52 -10.00 -3.87 -3.65
C ILE A 52 -10.90 -2.63 -3.70
N ARG A 53 -10.33 -1.42 -3.75
CA ARG A 53 -11.10 -0.17 -3.85
C ARG A 53 -11.91 -0.10 -5.15
N ALA A 54 -11.33 -0.54 -6.27
CA ALA A 54 -12.01 -0.61 -7.55
C ALA A 54 -13.19 -1.58 -7.50
N ARG A 55 -13.00 -2.80 -6.98
CA ARG A 55 -14.09 -3.77 -6.80
C ARG A 55 -15.21 -3.25 -5.90
N ILE A 56 -14.88 -2.57 -4.80
CA ILE A 56 -15.90 -1.93 -3.94
C ILE A 56 -16.70 -0.88 -4.71
N ARG A 57 -16.05 -0.10 -5.59
CA ARG A 57 -16.74 0.87 -6.45
C ARG A 57 -17.67 0.17 -7.43
N GLU A 58 -17.19 -0.87 -8.10
CA GLU A 58 -17.92 -1.58 -9.15
C GLU A 58 -19.10 -2.38 -8.59
N GLU A 59 -18.90 -3.11 -7.50
CA GLU A 59 -19.91 -3.99 -6.90
C GLU A 59 -20.92 -3.24 -6.03
N LEU A 60 -20.47 -2.20 -5.30
CA LEU A 60 -21.29 -1.52 -4.28
C LEU A 60 -21.58 -0.04 -4.60
N GLY A 61 -20.97 0.53 -5.63
CA GLY A 61 -21.13 1.95 -5.97
C GLY A 61 -20.48 2.91 -4.96
N MET A 62 -19.65 2.40 -4.04
CA MET A 62 -19.08 3.20 -2.94
C MET A 62 -17.62 3.60 -3.21
N THR A 63 -17.24 4.75 -2.67
CA THR A 63 -15.83 5.21 -2.64
C THR A 63 -15.24 4.96 -1.26
N CYS A 64 -13.95 4.64 -1.19
CA CYS A 64 -13.28 4.46 0.09
C CYS A 64 -11.80 4.85 0.03
N CYS A 65 -11.25 5.20 1.18
CA CYS A 65 -9.82 5.45 1.35
C CYS A 65 -9.13 4.17 1.85
N ALA A 66 -7.85 4.01 1.53
CA ALA A 66 -7.04 2.89 2.02
C ALA A 66 -5.67 3.34 2.52
N GLY A 67 -5.17 2.69 3.57
CA GLY A 67 -3.82 2.86 4.06
C GLY A 67 -3.06 1.55 4.01
N VAL A 68 -1.83 1.59 3.50
CA VAL A 68 -0.94 0.42 3.40
C VAL A 68 0.29 0.64 4.28
N GLY A 69 0.51 -0.27 5.21
CA GLY A 69 1.65 -0.24 6.13
C GLY A 69 1.98 -1.65 6.62
N HIS A 70 3.12 -1.82 7.28
CA HIS A 70 3.60 -3.13 7.74
C HIS A 70 2.90 -3.63 9.02
N ASN A 71 1.97 -2.85 9.58
CA ASN A 71 1.11 -3.27 10.70
C ASN A 71 -0.24 -2.54 10.65
N LYS A 72 -1.20 -3.00 11.46
CA LYS A 72 -2.57 -2.47 11.50
C LYS A 72 -2.64 -1.00 11.95
N LEU A 73 -1.80 -0.61 12.90
CA LEU A 73 -1.78 0.76 13.44
C LEU A 73 -1.38 1.76 12.36
N LEU A 74 -0.24 1.53 11.71
CA LEU A 74 0.28 2.40 10.66
C LEU A 74 -0.65 2.46 9.45
N ALA A 75 -1.20 1.31 9.03
CA ALA A 75 -2.18 1.27 7.95
C ALA A 75 -3.42 2.14 8.27
N LYS A 76 -3.90 2.12 9.51
CA LYS A 76 -5.06 2.92 9.93
C LYS A 76 -4.74 4.42 9.97
N LEU A 77 -3.56 4.79 10.48
CA LEU A 77 -3.12 6.19 10.54
C LEU A 77 -2.93 6.76 9.13
N VAL A 78 -2.15 6.09 8.30
CA VAL A 78 -1.81 6.58 6.95
C VAL A 78 -3.03 6.59 6.01
N GLY A 79 -3.99 5.69 6.21
CA GLY A 79 -5.23 5.66 5.41
C GLY A 79 -6.11 6.89 5.61
N SER A 80 -5.82 7.73 6.62
CA SER A 80 -6.55 8.96 6.87
C SER A 80 -5.87 10.23 6.31
N THR A 81 -4.65 10.12 5.78
CA THR A 81 -3.84 11.28 5.38
C THR A 81 -4.36 11.97 4.12
N HIS A 82 -4.71 11.19 3.09
CA HIS A 82 -5.26 11.71 1.83
C HIS A 82 -6.70 11.25 1.67
N LYS A 83 -7.62 12.21 1.75
CA LYS A 83 -9.06 12.04 1.57
C LYS A 83 -9.59 13.15 0.65
N PRO A 84 -10.73 12.94 -0.04
CA PRO A 84 -11.53 11.71 -0.12
C PRO A 84 -10.98 10.71 -1.16
N ASP A 85 -11.51 9.48 -1.14
CA ASP A 85 -11.32 8.43 -2.16
C ASP A 85 -9.87 8.26 -2.67
N GLN A 86 -8.93 8.19 -1.75
CA GLN A 86 -7.51 8.09 -2.06
C GLN A 86 -6.85 7.02 -1.20
N GLN A 87 -5.65 6.62 -1.60
CA GLN A 87 -4.87 5.67 -0.82
C GLN A 87 -3.47 6.20 -0.55
N THR A 88 -2.92 5.83 0.61
CA THR A 88 -1.58 6.22 1.01
C THR A 88 -0.79 5.01 1.50
N ILE A 89 0.46 4.89 1.08
CA ILE A 89 1.42 3.90 1.54
C ILE A 89 2.42 4.56 2.49
N VAL A 90 2.76 3.87 3.58
CA VAL A 90 3.88 4.25 4.45
C VAL A 90 4.97 3.18 4.43
N PHE A 91 6.19 3.59 4.09
CA PHE A 91 7.36 2.74 4.17
C PHE A 91 7.94 2.73 5.59
N PRO A 92 8.66 1.66 6.00
CA PRO A 92 9.20 1.55 7.35
C PRO A 92 10.07 2.74 7.79
N CYS A 93 10.87 3.30 6.88
CA CYS A 93 11.74 4.44 7.17
C CYS A 93 10.97 5.70 7.57
N SER A 94 9.83 5.95 6.94
CA SER A 94 8.99 7.13 7.20
C SER A 94 7.89 6.86 8.25
N ALA A 95 7.85 5.65 8.83
CA ALA A 95 6.81 5.27 9.79
C ALA A 95 6.91 6.01 11.12
N THR A 96 8.12 6.33 11.58
CA THR A 96 8.36 7.10 12.82
C THR A 96 7.75 8.50 12.74
N LEU A 97 7.53 9.02 11.54
CA LEU A 97 6.97 10.35 11.31
C LEU A 97 5.43 10.39 11.38
N LEU A 98 4.76 9.27 11.69
CA LEU A 98 3.30 9.18 11.87
C LEU A 98 2.85 9.33 13.34
N VAL A 99 3.79 9.35 14.29
CA VAL A 99 3.53 9.38 15.75
C VAL A 99 4.14 10.63 16.37
#